data_AF-A0A355CF27-F1
#
_entry.id   AF-A0A355CF27-F1
#
_cell.length_a   1.000
_cell.length_b   1.000
_cell.length_c   1.000
_cell.angle_alpha   90.00
_cell.angle_beta   90.00
_cell.angle_gamma   90.00
#
_symmetry.space_group_name_H-M   'P 1'
#
loop_
_entity.id
_entity.type
_entity.pdbx_description
1 polymer ?
#
loop_
_entity_poly.entity_id
_entity_poly.type
_entity_poly.pdbx_seq_one_letter_code
_entity_poly.pdbx_strand_id
1 'polypeptide(L)'
;MLPTELLSHRQNGESIIPLRLKIDAKNLEAATEIINCFQSAIGKTQGELDKSLQSLEGDSPDYRLKRGFAHLLRGGFCTFEIISPLEPIALRQRVFALAAQSVPSNNSTQLTLETLALELGQELNREV
;
A
#
# COMPACT_ATOMS: atom_id res chain seq x y z
N MET A 1 -0.72 12.46 10.28
CA MET A 1 -1.71 12.45 11.39
C MET A 1 -2.38 11.09 11.44
N LEU A 2 -2.71 10.58 12.64
CA LEU A 2 -3.35 9.27 12.80
C LEU A 2 -4.84 9.36 12.40
N PRO A 3 -5.43 8.36 11.71
CA PRO A 3 -6.85 8.34 11.41
C PRO A 3 -7.71 8.24 12.67
N THR A 4 -8.92 8.81 12.62
CA THR A 4 -9.84 8.87 13.76
C THR A 4 -10.19 7.48 14.29
N GLU A 5 -10.34 6.47 13.42
CA GLU A 5 -10.65 5.10 13.81
C GLU A 5 -9.52 4.40 14.58
N LEU A 6 -8.29 4.92 14.54
CA LEU A 6 -7.14 4.42 15.28
C LEU A 6 -6.90 5.20 16.58
N LEU A 7 -7.65 6.27 16.84
CA LEU A 7 -7.52 7.05 18.07
C LEU A 7 -8.04 6.26 19.27
N SER A 8 -7.20 6.17 20.29
CA SER A 8 -7.53 5.52 21.56
C SER A 8 -7.64 6.57 22.66
N HIS A 9 -8.81 6.65 23.29
CA HIS A 9 -9.09 7.60 24.36
C HIS A 9 -10.05 6.98 25.39
N ARG A 10 -10.13 7.60 26.57
CA ARG A 10 -11.14 7.32 27.59
C ARG A 10 -11.94 8.60 27.84
N GLN A 11 -13.25 8.47 27.97
CA GLN A 11 -14.10 9.57 28.42
C GLN A 11 -14.28 9.48 29.94
N ASN A 12 -14.16 10.61 30.63
CA ASN A 12 -14.46 10.74 32.06
C ASN A 12 -15.30 12.00 32.27
N GLY A 13 -16.61 11.84 32.42
CA GLY A 13 -17.57 12.95 32.40
C GLY A 13 -17.46 13.76 31.11
N GLU A 14 -17.14 15.04 31.25
CA GLU A 14 -16.96 15.98 30.13
C GLU A 14 -15.52 15.99 29.56
N SER A 15 -14.60 15.22 30.13
CA SER A 15 -13.20 15.18 29.71
C SER A 15 -12.88 14.00 28.79
N ILE A 16 -12.12 14.25 27.73
CA ILE A 16 -11.51 13.23 26.86
C ILE A 16 -10.03 13.08 27.22
N ILE A 17 -9.65 11.88 27.67
CA ILE A 17 -8.30 11.56 28.10
C ILE A 17 -7.65 10.66 27.05
N PRO A 18 -6.59 11.11 26.35
CA PRO A 18 -5.90 10.26 25.36
C PRO A 18 -5.19 9.10 26.05
N LEU A 19 -5.32 7.90 25.48
CA LEU A 19 -4.58 6.73 25.94
C LEU A 19 -3.18 6.78 25.32
N ARG A 20 -2.18 7.12 26.16
CA ARG A 20 -0.78 7.11 25.75
C ARG A 20 -0.23 5.69 25.85
N LEU A 21 0.54 5.30 24.85
CA LEU A 21 1.23 4.03 24.86
C LEU A 21 2.39 4.06 25.86
N LYS A 22 2.51 3.02 26.68
CA LYS A 22 3.65 2.87 27.60
C LYS A 22 4.85 2.34 26.85
N ILE A 23 6.05 2.79 27.24
CA ILE A 23 7.31 2.23 26.73
C ILE A 23 7.65 1.01 27.60
N ASP A 24 7.03 -0.12 27.27
CA ASP A 24 7.24 -1.41 27.93
C ASP A 24 7.65 -2.49 26.91
N ALA A 25 8.10 -3.65 27.41
CA ALA A 25 8.62 -4.72 26.55
C ALA A 25 7.60 -5.18 25.50
N LYS A 26 6.33 -5.29 25.88
CA LYS A 26 5.24 -5.71 24.98
C LYS A 26 5.06 -4.73 23.81
N ASN A 27 4.99 -3.43 24.09
CA ASN A 27 4.78 -2.44 23.04
C ASN A 27 6.03 -2.26 22.16
N LEU A 28 7.21 -2.40 22.74
CA LEU A 28 8.48 -2.40 22.00
C LEU A 28 8.60 -3.60 21.06
N GLU A 29 8.18 -4.78 21.49
CA GLU A 29 8.14 -5.99 20.67
C GLU A 29 7.18 -5.81 19.49
N ALA A 30 5.96 -5.32 19.74
CA ALA A 30 5.00 -5.03 18.67
C ALA A 30 5.51 -3.98 17.68
N ALA A 31 6.18 -2.93 18.16
CA ALA A 31 6.80 -1.93 17.28
C ALA A 31 7.91 -2.54 16.43
N THR A 32 8.75 -3.39 17.02
CA THR A 32 9.87 -4.07 16.34
C THR A 32 9.36 -5.03 15.26
N GLU A 33 8.31 -5.80 15.56
CA GLU A 33 7.66 -6.70 14.61
C GLU A 33 7.17 -5.94 13.36
N ILE A 34 6.48 -4.81 13.56
CA ILE A 34 5.99 -3.99 12.45
C ILE A 34 7.15 -3.35 11.68
N ILE A 35 8.19 -2.84 12.35
CA ILE A 35 9.39 -2.29 11.68
C ILE A 35 10.05 -3.34 10.79
N ASN A 36 10.24 -4.56 11.31
CA ASN A 36 10.85 -5.66 10.56
C ASN A 36 10.00 -6.05 9.34
N CYS A 37 8.67 -6.03 9.46
CA CYS A 37 7.76 -6.25 8.34
C CYS A 37 8.01 -5.25 7.20
N PHE A 38 8.10 -3.95 7.52
CA PHE A 38 8.40 -2.90 6.53
C PHE A 38 9.79 -3.05 5.92
N GLN A 39 10.82 -3.34 6.74
CA GLN A 39 12.18 -3.57 6.23
C GLN A 39 12.24 -4.75 5.26
N SER A 40 11.48 -5.82 5.54
CA SER A 40 11.39 -7.00 4.68
C SER A 40 10.65 -6.74 3.35
N ALA A 41 9.94 -5.60 3.26
CA ALA A 41 9.14 -5.21 2.10
C ALA A 41 9.85 -4.19 1.18
N ILE A 42 11.09 -3.81 1.49
CA ILE A 42 11.89 -2.94 0.62
C ILE A 42 12.05 -3.60 -0.76
N GLY A 43 11.74 -2.85 -1.81
CA GLY A 43 11.76 -3.34 -3.20
C GLY A 43 10.55 -4.19 -3.62
N LYS A 44 9.60 -4.43 -2.72
CA LYS A 44 8.36 -5.16 -3.01
C LYS A 44 7.21 -4.20 -3.30
N THR A 45 6.11 -4.76 -3.82
CA THR A 45 4.89 -3.99 -4.07
C THR A 45 4.20 -3.61 -2.76
N GLN A 46 3.44 -2.49 -2.78
CA GLN A 46 2.62 -2.11 -1.62
C GLN A 46 1.62 -3.20 -1.23
N GLY A 47 1.06 -3.92 -2.21
CA GLY A 47 0.12 -5.00 -1.96
C GLY A 47 0.73 -6.20 -1.24
N GLU A 48 2.04 -6.48 -1.42
CA GLU A 48 2.73 -7.50 -0.65
C GLU A 48 2.93 -7.07 0.81
N LEU A 49 3.32 -5.81 1.03
CA LEU A 49 3.39 -5.24 2.38
C LEU A 49 2.03 -5.31 3.08
N ASP A 50 0.94 -4.97 2.38
CA ASP A 50 -0.42 -5.01 2.94
C ASP A 50 -0.81 -6.42 3.37
N LYS A 51 -0.48 -7.44 2.56
CA LYS A 51 -0.72 -8.86 2.90
C LYS A 51 0.08 -9.27 4.14
N SER A 52 1.35 -8.88 4.23
CA SER A 52 2.18 -9.18 5.41
C SER A 52 1.64 -8.51 6.67
N LEU A 53 1.22 -7.24 6.59
CA LEU A 53 0.60 -6.54 7.72
C LEU A 53 -0.73 -7.18 8.14
N GLN A 54 -1.56 -7.59 7.17
CA GLN A 54 -2.84 -8.26 7.45
C GLN A 54 -2.63 -9.59 8.19
N SER A 55 -1.59 -10.35 7.85
CA SER A 55 -1.24 -11.57 8.58
C SER A 55 -0.91 -11.26 10.05
N LEU A 56 -0.08 -10.24 10.29
CA LEU A 56 0.34 -9.84 11.65
C LEU A 56 -0.81 -9.30 12.51
N GLU A 57 -1.84 -8.72 11.89
CA GLU A 57 -3.05 -8.29 12.58
C GLU A 57 -3.90 -9.47 13.08
N GLY A 58 -3.94 -10.58 12.33
CA GLY A 58 -4.74 -11.76 12.65
C GLY A 58 -4.31 -12.49 13.94
N ASP A 59 -3.06 -12.28 14.36
CA ASP A 59 -2.44 -13.03 15.45
C ASP A 59 -2.71 -12.46 16.86
N SER A 60 -3.34 -11.28 16.99
CA SER A 60 -3.54 -10.62 18.28
C SER A 60 -4.76 -9.68 18.34
N PRO A 61 -5.44 -9.55 19.49
CA PRO A 61 -6.53 -8.56 19.68
C PRO A 61 -6.04 -7.10 19.64
N ASP A 62 -4.73 -6.84 19.68
CA ASP A 62 -4.14 -5.49 19.68
C ASP A 62 -4.04 -4.86 18.27
N TYR A 63 -4.96 -5.21 17.35
CA TYR A 63 -4.91 -4.78 15.94
C TYR A 63 -4.85 -3.25 15.76
N ARG A 64 -5.49 -2.47 16.64
CA ARG A 64 -5.45 -0.99 16.58
C ARG A 64 -4.03 -0.45 16.77
N LEU A 65 -3.26 -1.06 17.67
CA LEU A 65 -1.89 -0.66 17.92
C LEU A 65 -1.00 -0.96 16.71
N LYS A 66 -1.09 -2.19 16.18
CA LYS A 66 -0.34 -2.61 14.98
C LYS A 66 -0.66 -1.71 13.78
N ARG A 67 -1.94 -1.41 13.53
CA ARG A 67 -2.38 -0.45 12.50
C ARG A 67 -1.84 0.95 12.72
N GLY A 68 -1.84 1.42 13.95
CA GLY A 68 -1.29 2.72 14.31
C GLY A 68 0.19 2.83 13.95
N PHE A 69 1.00 1.82 14.30
CA PHE A 69 2.42 1.77 13.92
C PHE A 69 2.61 1.70 12.40
N ALA A 70 1.87 0.83 11.71
CA ALA A 70 1.96 0.70 10.27
C ALA A 70 1.64 2.02 9.55
N HIS A 71 0.63 2.76 10.03
CA HIS A 71 0.27 4.08 9.50
C HIS A 71 1.40 5.10 9.67
N LEU A 72 2.03 5.13 10.86
CA LEU A 72 3.15 6.02 11.14
C LEU A 72 4.35 5.72 10.24
N LEU A 73 4.72 4.45 10.10
CA LEU A 73 5.80 4.02 9.21
C LEU A 73 5.52 4.40 7.76
N ARG A 74 4.34 4.04 7.26
CA ARG A 74 3.94 4.31 5.87
C ARG A 74 3.98 5.81 5.53
N GLY A 75 3.52 6.66 6.43
CA GLY A 75 3.42 8.10 6.17
C GLY A 75 4.69 8.90 6.45
N GLY A 76 5.52 8.47 7.41
CA GLY A 76 6.67 9.25 7.87
C GLY A 76 8.04 8.68 7.50
N PHE A 77 8.12 7.37 7.19
CA PHE A 77 9.39 6.65 7.11
C PHE A 77 9.50 5.76 5.86
N CYS A 78 8.56 5.88 4.92
CA CYS A 78 8.59 5.15 3.66
C CYS A 78 8.49 6.12 2.49
N THR A 79 9.18 5.77 1.41
CA THR A 79 9.04 6.38 0.09
C THR A 79 8.49 5.34 -0.86
N PHE A 80 7.42 5.68 -1.56
CA PHE A 80 6.83 4.83 -2.58
C PHE A 80 7.06 5.45 -3.95
N GLU A 81 7.51 4.63 -4.88
CA GLU A 81 7.77 5.04 -6.26
C GLU A 81 6.73 4.43 -7.18
N ILE A 82 6.35 5.20 -8.20
CA ILE A 82 5.51 4.72 -9.29
C ILE A 82 6.43 4.09 -10.33
N ILE A 83 6.43 2.77 -10.41
CA ILE A 83 7.16 2.02 -11.45
C ILE A 83 6.23 1.87 -12.65
N SER A 84 6.38 2.75 -13.63
CA SER A 84 5.54 2.78 -14.84
C SER A 84 6.27 3.47 -16.00
N PRO A 85 6.06 3.04 -17.26
CA PRO A 85 6.67 3.68 -18.42
C PRO A 85 6.16 5.11 -18.67
N LEU A 86 4.94 5.40 -18.20
CA LEU A 86 4.23 6.67 -18.30
C LEU A 86 3.53 6.99 -16.98
N GLU A 87 3.02 8.21 -16.82
CA GLU A 87 2.07 8.52 -15.74
C GLU A 87 0.89 7.54 -15.76
N PRO A 88 0.53 6.87 -14.64
CA PRO A 88 -0.45 5.78 -14.63
C PRO A 88 -1.83 6.16 -15.18
N ILE A 89 -2.23 7.43 -15.05
CA ILE A 89 -3.49 7.94 -15.61
C ILE A 89 -3.45 7.89 -17.15
N ALA A 90 -2.35 8.37 -17.75
CA ALA A 90 -2.18 8.38 -19.20
C ALA A 90 -2.05 6.95 -19.75
N LEU A 91 -1.32 6.08 -19.05
CA LEU A 91 -1.18 4.67 -19.43
C LEU A 91 -2.55 3.97 -19.47
N ARG A 92 -3.36 4.12 -18.41
CA ARG A 92 -4.71 3.53 -18.36
C ARG A 92 -5.63 4.06 -19.46
N GLN A 93 -5.58 5.36 -19.75
CA GLN A 93 -6.36 5.94 -20.84
C GLN A 93 -6.04 5.28 -22.18
N ARG A 94 -4.75 5.10 -22.50
CA ARG A 94 -4.32 4.43 -23.73
C ARG A 94 -4.75 2.95 -23.77
N VAL A 95 -4.54 2.21 -22.69
CA VAL A 95 -4.98 0.80 -22.58
C VAL A 95 -6.48 0.69 -22.85
N PHE A 96 -7.30 1.51 -22.18
CA PHE A 96 -8.76 1.41 -22.30
C PHE A 96 -9.28 1.90 -23.65
N ALA A 97 -8.67 2.92 -24.24
CA ALA A 97 -9.01 3.38 -25.59
C ALA A 97 -8.71 2.31 -26.65
N LEU A 98 -7.61 1.57 -26.51
CA LEU A 98 -7.28 0.47 -27.40
C LEU A 98 -8.19 -0.75 -27.17
N ALA A 99 -8.40 -1.14 -25.90
CA ALA A 99 -9.27 -2.26 -25.54
C ALA A 99 -10.70 -2.09 -26.08
N ALA A 100 -11.23 -0.86 -26.06
CA ALA A 100 -12.59 -0.54 -26.51
C ALA A 100 -12.84 -0.80 -28.01
N GLN A 101 -11.79 -1.00 -28.81
CA GLN A 101 -11.89 -1.30 -30.24
C GLN A 101 -12.14 -2.79 -30.52
N SER A 102 -12.09 -3.64 -29.50
CA SER A 102 -12.19 -5.10 -29.64
C SER A 102 -13.26 -5.70 -28.72
N VAL A 103 -13.72 -6.91 -29.07
CA VAL A 103 -14.64 -7.66 -28.20
C VAL A 103 -13.90 -8.13 -26.95
N PRO A 104 -14.46 -7.97 -25.73
CA PRO A 104 -13.82 -8.41 -24.50
C PRO A 104 -13.57 -9.93 -24.50
N SER A 105 -12.29 -10.31 -24.38
CA SER A 105 -11.86 -11.71 -24.25
C SER A 105 -10.43 -11.76 -23.68
N ASN A 106 -10.00 -12.92 -23.18
CA ASN A 106 -8.62 -13.09 -22.72
C ASN A 106 -7.62 -12.88 -23.85
N ASN A 107 -7.95 -13.36 -25.06
CA ASN A 107 -7.10 -13.23 -26.23
C ASN A 107 -6.97 -11.76 -26.68
N SER A 108 -8.08 -11.02 -26.74
CA SER A 108 -8.06 -9.59 -27.09
C SER A 108 -7.35 -8.74 -26.02
N THR A 109 -7.44 -9.13 -24.75
CA THR A 109 -6.68 -8.48 -23.67
C THR A 109 -5.18 -8.63 -23.90
N GLN A 110 -4.71 -9.85 -24.18
CA GLN A 110 -3.29 -10.10 -24.45
C GLN A 110 -2.80 -9.29 -25.66
N LEU A 111 -3.55 -9.34 -26.78
CA LEU A 111 -3.22 -8.57 -27.99
C LEU A 111 -3.19 -7.05 -27.74
N THR A 112 -4.14 -6.53 -26.96
CA THR A 112 -4.18 -5.11 -26.59
C THR A 112 -2.92 -4.69 -25.83
N LEU A 113 -2.51 -5.49 -24.84
CA LEU A 113 -1.33 -5.19 -24.03
C LEU A 113 -0.04 -5.30 -24.84
N GLU A 114 0.11 -6.34 -25.67
CA GLU A 114 1.27 -6.52 -26.54
C GLU A 114 1.40 -5.39 -27.57
N THR A 115 0.28 -5.00 -28.20
CA THR A 115 0.25 -3.90 -29.17
C THR A 115 0.65 -2.58 -28.51
N LEU A 116 0.06 -2.26 -27.37
CA LEU A 116 0.38 -1.01 -26.67
C LEU A 116 1.82 -0.99 -26.14
N ALA A 117 2.34 -2.12 -25.64
CA ALA A 117 3.73 -2.20 -25.20
C ALA A 117 4.70 -1.92 -26.36
N LEU A 118 4.41 -2.46 -27.55
CA LEU A 118 5.20 -2.21 -28.76
C LEU A 118 5.14 -0.74 -29.20
N GLU A 119 3.96 -0.13 -29.20
CA GLU A 119 3.77 1.30 -29.50
C GLU A 119 4.56 2.18 -28.52
N LEU A 120 4.42 1.92 -27.21
CA LEU A 120 5.13 2.66 -26.17
C LEU A 120 6.64 2.46 -26.23
N GLY A 121 7.11 1.26 -26.56
CA GLY A 121 8.53 0.98 -26.69
C GLY A 121 9.18 1.75 -27.83
N GLN A 122 8.46 1.89 -28.95
CA GLN A 122 8.88 2.73 -30.07
C GLN A 122 8.86 4.22 -29.71
N GLU A 123 7.79 4.72 -29.08
CA GLU A 123 7.68 6.13 -28.68
C GLU A 123 8.76 6.55 -27.67
N LEU A 124 9.06 5.69 -26.70
CA LEU A 124 9.98 5.98 -25.60
C LEU A 124 11.44 5.58 -25.91
N ASN A 125 11.70 4.94 -27.05
CA ASN A 125 13.01 4.38 -27.45
C ASN A 125 13.63 3.47 -26.36
N ARG A 126 12.81 2.66 -25.70
CA ARG A 126 13.23 1.68 -24.68
C ARG A 126 12.24 0.53 -24.62
N GLU A 127 12.65 -0.60 -24.06
CA GLU A 127 11.74 -1.72 -23.79
C GLU A 127 10.75 -1.35 -22.68
N VAL A 128 9.48 -1.74 -22.86
CA VAL A 128 8.34 -1.45 -21.97
C VAL A 128 7.60 -2.74 -21.64
#